data_AF-A0A925SHH2-F1
#
_entry.id   AF-A0A925SHH2-F1
#
_cell.length_a   1.000
_cell.length_b   1.000
_cell.length_c   1.000
_cell.angle_alpha   90.00
_cell.angle_beta   90.00
_cell.angle_gamma   90.00
#
_symmetry.space_group_name_H-M   'P 1'
#
loop_
_entity.id
_entity.type
_entity.pdbx_description
1 polymer ?
#
loop_
_entity_poly.entity_id
_entity_poly.type
_entity_poly.pdbx_seq_one_letter_code
_entity_poly.pdbx_strand_id
1 'polypeptide(L)'
;MVSITPSSRKSDLLRCLLALCLFWGSTLLAAAEGIHVKSAEISKNAGDYYLDANFEVELTHTLEDALNKGLPLHFVVELELIRPRWYTLYLWNKPVLEFEQQYRLSYNALTRQYRLSLGAFHQNFDTLNDALAVMGRLRPRFLADADLLDRGKVYEAAIRMRLDVSQLPKPFQINALASRDWNLASEWFRWTLTR
;
A
#
# COMPACT_ATOMS: atom_id res chain seq x y z
N MET A 1 -66.50 33.22 -19.73
CA MET A 1 -65.26 33.15 -18.92
C MET A 1 -64.54 31.86 -19.32
N VAL A 2 -63.63 31.94 -20.30
CA VAL A 2 -62.85 30.78 -20.78
C VAL A 2 -61.40 31.21 -20.82
N SER A 3 -60.62 30.78 -19.83
CA SER A 3 -59.19 31.00 -19.74
C SER A 3 -58.48 29.87 -20.49
N ILE A 4 -57.86 30.20 -21.62
CA ILE A 4 -56.94 29.34 -22.35
C ILE A 4 -55.54 29.62 -21.78
N THR A 5 -54.98 28.67 -21.02
CA THR A 5 -53.61 28.73 -20.49
C THR A 5 -52.60 28.19 -21.51
N PRO A 6 -51.44 28.85 -21.72
CA PRO A 6 -50.49 28.51 -22.79
C PRO A 6 -49.30 27.63 -22.35
N SER A 7 -48.87 26.80 -23.30
CA SER A 7 -47.49 26.37 -23.66
C SER A 7 -46.58 25.69 -22.61
N SER A 8 -46.43 24.36 -22.74
CA SER A 8 -45.53 23.48 -21.99
C SER A 8 -44.16 23.24 -22.67
N ARG A 9 -43.52 24.24 -23.28
CA ARG A 9 -42.20 24.05 -23.95
C ARG A 9 -40.99 24.13 -23.03
N LYS A 10 -41.12 24.79 -21.87
CA LYS A 10 -40.02 25.03 -20.93
C LYS A 10 -39.74 23.82 -20.02
N SER A 11 -40.74 22.99 -19.75
CA SER A 11 -40.62 21.80 -18.91
C SER A 11 -39.80 20.68 -19.56
N ASP A 12 -39.85 20.56 -20.88
CA ASP A 12 -39.15 19.49 -21.60
C ASP A 12 -37.66 19.79 -21.77
N LEU A 13 -37.29 21.06 -21.94
CA LEU A 13 -35.89 21.51 -21.97
C LEU A 13 -35.22 21.34 -20.60
N LEU A 14 -35.93 21.62 -19.52
CA LEU A 14 -35.46 21.42 -18.14
C LEU A 14 -35.22 19.93 -17.83
N ARG A 15 -36.06 19.04 -18.36
CA ARG A 15 -35.91 17.58 -18.20
C ARG A 15 -34.70 17.04 -18.98
N CYS A 16 -34.45 17.54 -20.20
CA CYS A 16 -33.26 17.16 -20.96
C CYS A 16 -31.96 17.66 -20.31
N LEU A 17 -31.96 18.85 -19.71
CA LEU A 17 -30.80 19.39 -18.97
C LEU A 17 -30.51 18.59 -17.70
N LEU A 18 -31.55 18.20 -16.96
CA LEU A 18 -31.41 17.33 -15.78
C LEU A 18 -30.93 15.91 -16.15
N ALA A 19 -31.40 15.35 -17.26
CA ALA A 19 -30.94 14.05 -17.75
C ALA A 19 -29.48 14.08 -18.21
N LEU A 20 -29.01 15.19 -18.78
CA LEU A 20 -27.62 15.37 -19.21
C LEU A 20 -26.67 15.53 -18.01
N CYS A 21 -27.10 16.18 -16.92
CA CYS A 21 -26.32 16.26 -15.67
C CYS A 21 -26.21 14.91 -14.94
N LEU A 22 -27.25 14.06 -15.00
CA LEU A 22 -27.20 12.71 -14.43
C LEU A 22 -26.29 11.75 -15.22
N PHE A 23 -26.09 11.98 -16.52
CA PHE A 23 -25.19 11.17 -17.34
C PHE A 23 -23.70 11.48 -17.12
N TRP A 24 -23.37 12.70 -16.68
CA TRP A 24 -21.98 13.06 -16.35
C TRP A 24 -21.55 12.70 -14.92
N GLY A 25 -22.50 12.42 -14.02
CA GLY A 25 -22.21 12.05 -12.63
C GLY A 25 -21.66 10.64 -12.43
N SER A 26 -21.58 9.83 -13.49
CA SER A 26 -21.02 8.48 -13.45
C SER A 26 -19.51 8.50 -13.71
N THR A 27 -18.77 9.40 -13.04
CA THR A 27 -17.33 9.21 -12.93
C THR A 27 -17.13 7.99 -12.03
N LEU A 28 -16.81 6.86 -12.63
CA LEU A 28 -16.31 5.67 -11.96
C LEU A 28 -15.38 6.12 -10.82
N LEU A 29 -15.74 5.79 -9.58
CA LEU A 29 -14.75 5.66 -8.52
C LEU A 29 -13.82 4.55 -8.99
N ALA A 30 -12.76 4.92 -9.72
CA ALA A 30 -11.60 4.08 -9.81
C ALA A 30 -11.10 3.98 -8.37
N ALA A 31 -11.33 2.82 -7.74
CA ALA A 31 -10.61 2.46 -6.54
C ALA A 31 -9.14 2.74 -6.83
N ALA A 32 -8.47 3.46 -5.94
CA ALA A 32 -7.06 3.78 -6.11
C ALA A 32 -6.28 2.48 -5.93
N GLU A 33 -6.20 1.67 -6.99
CA GLU A 33 -5.42 0.43 -7.01
C GLU A 33 -3.98 0.78 -6.63
N GLY A 34 -3.47 0.18 -5.55
CA GLY A 34 -2.21 0.64 -5.00
C GLY A 34 -1.96 0.18 -3.57
N ILE A 35 -0.76 0.51 -3.09
CA ILE A 35 -0.43 0.43 -1.68
C ILE A 35 -0.29 1.85 -1.14
N HIS A 36 -1.03 2.16 -0.08
CA HIS A 36 -1.00 3.45 0.58
C HIS A 36 -0.56 3.29 2.02
N VAL A 37 0.40 4.09 2.46
CA VAL A 37 0.83 4.13 3.86
C VAL A 37 -0.15 5.00 4.64
N LYS A 38 -0.94 4.41 5.54
CA LYS A 38 -1.91 5.13 6.40
C LYS A 38 -1.23 5.81 7.59
N SER A 39 -0.33 5.08 8.24
CA SER A 39 0.43 5.58 9.38
C SER A 39 1.73 4.79 9.52
N ALA A 40 2.79 5.46 9.96
CA ALA A 40 4.00 4.79 10.41
C ALA A 40 4.62 5.60 11.54
N GLU A 41 5.01 4.90 12.59
CA GLU A 41 5.59 5.52 13.78
C GLU A 41 6.69 4.63 14.34
N ILE A 42 7.78 5.26 14.79
CA ILE A 42 8.80 4.61 15.60
C ILE A 42 8.55 5.03 17.03
N SER A 43 8.11 4.08 17.86
CA SER A 43 7.90 4.28 19.28
C SER A 43 9.10 3.80 20.08
N LYS A 44 9.36 4.43 21.22
CA LYS A 44 10.38 3.99 22.17
C LYS A 44 9.69 3.32 23.35
N ASN A 45 10.00 2.06 23.60
CA ASN A 45 9.44 1.30 24.73
C ASN A 45 10.56 0.60 25.51
N ALA A 46 10.57 0.76 26.84
CA ALA A 46 11.57 0.20 27.75
C ALA A 46 13.05 0.52 27.43
N GLY A 47 13.31 1.46 26.52
CA GLY A 47 14.65 1.80 26.03
C GLY A 47 14.78 1.57 24.54
N ASP A 48 14.13 0.53 24.01
CA ASP A 48 14.28 0.05 22.65
C ASP A 48 13.32 0.73 21.67
N TYR A 49 13.68 0.68 20.40
CA TYR A 49 12.90 1.25 19.31
C TYR A 49 12.06 0.18 18.62
N TYR A 50 10.78 0.47 18.47
CA TYR A 50 9.80 -0.39 17.80
C TYR A 50 9.15 0.34 16.64
N LEU A 51 9.00 -0.35 15.51
CA LEU A 51 8.27 0.13 14.34
C LEU A 51 6.82 -0.37 14.40
N ASP A 52 5.86 0.56 14.33
CA ASP A 52 4.46 0.26 14.04
C ASP A 52 4.10 0.95 12.71
N ALA A 53 3.44 0.22 11.81
CA ALA A 53 2.98 0.78 10.55
C ALA A 53 1.66 0.16 10.10
N ASN A 54 0.88 0.95 9.38
CA ASN A 54 -0.37 0.55 8.79
C ASN A 54 -0.38 0.93 7.30
N PHE A 55 -0.60 -0.06 6.46
CA PHE A 55 -0.68 0.03 5.02
C PHE A 55 -2.07 -0.41 4.59
N GLU A 56 -2.67 0.36 3.68
CA GLU A 56 -3.82 -0.06 2.91
C GLU A 56 -3.31 -0.66 1.60
N VAL A 57 -3.60 -1.94 1.38
CA VAL A 57 -3.13 -2.70 0.23
C VAL A 57 -4.33 -3.12 -0.59
N GLU A 58 -4.40 -2.61 -1.81
CA GLU A 58 -5.38 -3.03 -2.81
C GLU A 58 -4.62 -3.65 -3.99
N LEU A 59 -4.94 -4.90 -4.32
CA LEU A 59 -4.32 -5.59 -5.45
C LEU A 59 -4.98 -5.14 -6.75
N THR A 60 -4.20 -5.09 -7.83
CA THR A 60 -4.75 -4.95 -9.18
C THR A 60 -5.50 -6.22 -9.56
N HIS A 61 -6.49 -6.10 -10.43
CA HIS A 61 -7.27 -7.26 -10.90
C HIS A 61 -6.36 -8.37 -11.49
N THR A 62 -5.29 -7.99 -12.18
CA THR A 62 -4.29 -8.91 -12.75
C THR A 62 -3.55 -9.71 -11.66
N LEU A 63 -3.17 -9.07 -10.55
CA LEU A 63 -2.49 -9.74 -9.43
C LEU A 63 -3.43 -10.65 -8.66
N GLU A 64 -4.69 -10.25 -8.47
CA GLU A 64 -5.72 -11.10 -7.85
C GLU A 64 -5.96 -12.37 -8.67
N ASP A 65 -6.14 -12.23 -9.98
CA ASP A 65 -6.31 -13.35 -10.90
C ASP A 65 -5.11 -14.29 -10.89
N ALA A 66 -3.89 -13.74 -10.87
CA ALA A 66 -2.67 -14.52 -10.82
C ALA A 66 -2.57 -15.29 -9.49
N LEU A 67 -2.88 -14.63 -8.37
CA LEU A 67 -2.90 -15.24 -7.05
C LEU A 67 -3.90 -16.39 -7.00
N ASN A 68 -5.12 -16.20 -7.51
CA ASN A 68 -6.16 -17.22 -7.57
C ASN A 68 -5.79 -18.41 -8.48
N LYS A 69 -4.92 -18.21 -9.47
CA LYS A 69 -4.31 -19.26 -10.29
C LYS A 69 -3.14 -19.99 -9.61
N GLY A 70 -2.87 -19.65 -8.35
CA GLY A 70 -1.84 -20.29 -7.52
C GLY A 70 -0.48 -19.61 -7.58
N LEU A 71 -0.37 -18.41 -8.17
CA LEU A 71 0.89 -17.68 -8.20
C LEU A 71 1.15 -17.01 -6.83
N PRO A 72 2.21 -17.38 -6.11
CA PRO A 72 2.53 -16.71 -4.85
C PRO A 72 3.03 -15.29 -5.11
N LEU A 73 2.51 -14.32 -4.35
CA LEU A 73 2.92 -12.93 -4.37
C LEU A 73 3.81 -12.65 -3.16
N HIS A 74 4.97 -12.04 -3.40
CA HIS A 74 5.95 -11.72 -2.37
C HIS A 74 5.94 -10.20 -2.15
N PHE A 75 5.60 -9.77 -0.93
CA PHE A 75 5.63 -8.37 -0.54
C PHE A 75 6.80 -8.11 0.38
N VAL A 76 7.36 -6.92 0.28
CA VAL A 76 8.51 -6.48 1.07
C VAL A 76 8.18 -5.12 1.68
N VAL A 77 8.30 -5.03 2.99
CA VAL A 77 8.28 -3.78 3.74
C VAL A 77 9.72 -3.37 3.99
N GLU A 78 10.07 -2.17 3.55
CA GLU A 78 11.41 -1.59 3.67
C GLU A 78 11.31 -0.34 4.55
N LEU A 79 12.14 -0.27 5.59
CA LEU A 79 12.35 0.92 6.40
C LEU A 79 13.82 1.31 6.33
N GLU A 80 14.06 2.58 6.05
CA GLU A 80 15.38 3.19 6.10
C GLU A 80 15.36 4.35 7.09
N LEU A 81 16.34 4.39 7.99
CA LEU A 81 16.55 5.49 8.91
C LEU A 81 17.86 6.19 8.57
N ILE A 82 17.77 7.42 8.09
CA ILE A 82 18.92 8.20 7.64
C ILE A 82 19.15 9.34 8.61
N ARG A 83 20.41 9.64 8.92
CA ARG A 83 20.75 10.87 9.62
C ARG A 83 21.06 11.97 8.59
N PRO A 84 20.23 13.02 8.46
CA PRO A 84 20.55 14.13 7.58
C PRO A 84 21.82 14.84 8.08
N ARG A 85 22.90 14.77 7.30
CA ARG A 85 24.18 15.45 7.57
C ARG A 85 24.34 16.59 6.55
N TRP A 86 24.32 17.83 7.00
CA TRP A 86 24.38 19.02 6.13
C TRP A 86 25.75 19.26 5.46
N TYR A 87 26.84 18.69 5.99
CA TYR A 87 28.22 19.06 5.59
C TYR A 87 29.06 17.95 4.94
N THR A 88 28.60 16.69 4.87
CA THR A 88 29.35 15.64 4.16
C THR A 88 28.94 15.58 2.69
N LEU A 89 29.76 16.21 1.86
CA LEU A 89 29.81 16.14 0.40
C LEU A 89 29.41 14.75 -0.15
N TYR A 90 28.16 14.62 -0.60
CA TYR A 90 27.57 13.72 -1.60
C TYR A 90 27.85 12.18 -1.62
N LEU A 91 28.75 11.61 -0.80
CA LEU A 91 29.25 10.25 -1.07
C LEU A 91 28.75 9.12 -0.18
N TRP A 92 28.31 9.31 1.07
CA TRP A 92 27.87 8.18 1.93
C TRP A 92 26.64 8.50 2.79
N ASN A 93 25.46 8.65 2.17
CA ASN A 93 24.17 8.55 2.88
C ASN A 93 23.85 7.08 3.16
N LYS A 94 24.70 6.41 3.95
CA LYS A 94 24.36 5.09 4.45
C LYS A 94 23.27 5.25 5.52
N PRO A 95 22.15 4.54 5.40
CA PRO A 95 21.17 4.52 6.49
C PRO A 95 21.85 4.01 7.77
N VAL A 96 21.47 4.62 8.88
CA VAL A 96 21.89 4.24 10.23
C VAL A 96 21.23 2.92 10.62
N LEU A 97 20.03 2.67 10.11
CA LEU A 97 19.27 1.45 10.29
C LEU A 97 18.50 1.13 9.01
N GLU A 98 18.56 -0.14 8.61
CA GLU A 98 17.72 -0.72 7.57
C GLU A 98 16.91 -1.85 8.20
N PHE A 99 15.64 -1.93 7.83
CA PHE A 99 14.78 -3.04 8.21
C PHE A 99 14.00 -3.51 6.99
N GLU A 100 14.05 -4.82 6.76
CA GLU A 100 13.32 -5.48 5.67
C GLU A 100 12.45 -6.60 6.23
N GLN A 101 11.17 -6.61 5.85
CA GLN A 101 10.23 -7.67 6.22
C GLN A 101 9.53 -8.21 4.99
N GLN A 102 9.75 -9.49 4.71
CA GLN A 102 9.14 -10.18 3.59
C GLN A 102 7.87 -10.93 4.01
N TYR A 103 6.81 -10.77 3.23
CA TYR A 103 5.54 -11.48 3.33
C TYR A 103 5.33 -12.30 2.07
N ARG A 104 4.74 -13.49 2.23
CA ARG A 104 4.33 -14.33 1.10
C ARG A 104 2.83 -14.58 1.18
N LEU A 105 2.10 -14.11 0.18
CA LEU A 105 0.68 -14.38 0.00
C LEU A 105 0.52 -15.45 -1.08
N SER A 106 -0.26 -16.49 -0.80
CA SER A 106 -0.53 -17.58 -1.74
C SER A 106 -1.96 -18.07 -1.60
N TYR A 107 -2.53 -18.61 -2.66
CA TYR A 107 -3.86 -19.21 -2.63
C TYR A 107 -3.77 -20.73 -2.78
N ASN A 108 -4.47 -21.46 -1.92
CA ASN A 108 -4.59 -22.91 -2.00
C ASN A 108 -5.95 -23.26 -2.60
N ALA A 109 -5.97 -23.72 -3.85
CA ALA A 109 -7.19 -24.08 -4.56
C ALA A 109 -7.94 -25.29 -3.96
N LEU A 110 -7.23 -26.20 -3.26
CA LEU A 110 -7.85 -27.39 -2.67
C LEU A 110 -8.65 -27.02 -1.41
N THR A 111 -8.06 -26.21 -0.53
CA THR A 111 -8.72 -25.75 0.69
C THR A 111 -9.52 -24.46 0.49
N ARG A 112 -9.37 -23.80 -0.66
CA ARG A 112 -9.97 -22.50 -1.00
C ARG A 112 -9.63 -21.41 0.02
N GLN A 113 -8.38 -21.40 0.47
CA GLN A 113 -7.91 -20.47 1.50
C GLN A 113 -6.71 -19.68 1.00
N TYR A 114 -6.66 -18.42 1.40
CA TYR A 114 -5.49 -17.56 1.28
C TYR A 114 -4.53 -17.84 2.43
N ARG A 115 -3.25 -18.01 2.13
CA ARG A 115 -2.20 -18.23 3.13
C ARG A 115 -1.22 -17.08 3.07
N LEU A 116 -1.14 -16.34 4.18
CA LEU A 116 -0.12 -15.33 4.42
C LEU A 116 0.99 -15.94 5.27
N SER A 117 2.23 -15.84 4.81
CA SER A 117 3.41 -16.35 5.51
C SER A 117 4.40 -15.23 5.80
N LEU A 118 4.97 -15.26 7.00
CA LEU A 118 5.96 -14.34 7.54
C LEU A 118 7.12 -15.16 8.13
N GLY A 119 8.15 -15.42 7.33
CA GLY A 119 9.22 -16.34 7.70
C GLY A 119 8.68 -17.74 8.02
N ALA A 120 8.87 -18.19 9.26
CA ALA A 120 8.37 -19.49 9.74
C ALA A 120 6.87 -19.48 10.11
N PHE A 121 6.29 -18.31 10.36
CA PHE A 121 4.89 -18.17 10.74
C PHE A 121 4.01 -18.12 9.51
N HIS A 122 2.85 -18.76 9.55
CA HIS A 122 1.84 -18.64 8.50
C HIS A 122 0.45 -18.67 9.10
N GLN A 123 -0.47 -17.97 8.46
CA GLN A 123 -1.87 -17.92 8.83
C GLN A 123 -2.72 -18.09 7.56
N ASN A 124 -3.80 -18.86 7.68
CA ASN A 124 -4.77 -19.04 6.62
C ASN A 124 -5.97 -18.11 6.85
N PHE A 125 -6.57 -17.66 5.76
CA PHE A 125 -7.70 -16.74 5.70
C PHE A 125 -8.70 -17.24 4.66
N ASP A 126 -9.98 -17.00 4.91
CA ASP A 126 -11.05 -17.41 3.99
C ASP A 126 -11.28 -16.35 2.88
N THR A 127 -10.96 -15.08 3.15
CA THR A 127 -11.06 -13.98 2.16
C THR A 127 -9.71 -13.32 1.90
N LEU A 128 -9.55 -12.81 0.67
CA LEU A 128 -8.37 -12.04 0.28
C LEU A 128 -8.23 -10.77 1.11
N ASN A 129 -9.34 -10.05 1.31
CA ASN A 129 -9.37 -8.79 2.05
C ASN A 129 -8.89 -8.96 3.50
N ASP A 130 -9.26 -10.05 4.17
CA ASP A 130 -8.77 -10.33 5.53
C ASP A 130 -7.25 -10.56 5.54
N ALA A 131 -6.73 -11.30 4.55
CA ALA A 131 -5.29 -11.53 4.42
C ALA A 131 -4.54 -10.23 4.16
N LEU A 132 -5.05 -9.37 3.27
CA LEU A 132 -4.46 -8.06 2.95
C LEU A 132 -4.54 -7.10 4.15
N ALA A 133 -5.66 -7.08 4.89
CA ALA A 133 -5.81 -6.25 6.08
C ALA A 133 -4.82 -6.64 7.19
N VAL A 134 -4.56 -7.94 7.37
CA VAL A 134 -3.55 -8.41 8.33
C VAL A 134 -2.13 -8.13 7.83
N MET A 135 -1.85 -8.34 6.54
CA MET A 135 -0.55 -8.04 5.94
C MET A 135 -0.21 -6.54 6.01
N GLY A 136 -1.20 -5.68 5.77
CA GLY A 136 -1.07 -4.24 5.82
C GLY A 136 -0.83 -3.71 7.24
N ARG A 137 -1.15 -4.48 8.28
CA ARG A 137 -0.92 -4.08 9.67
C ARG A 137 0.39 -4.65 10.20
N LEU A 138 1.44 -3.82 10.18
CA LEU A 138 2.72 -4.14 10.79
C LEU A 138 2.65 -3.92 12.31
N ARG A 139 2.57 -5.01 13.05
CA ARG A 139 2.62 -4.97 14.53
C ARG A 139 3.97 -4.43 15.01
N PRO A 140 4.03 -3.82 16.21
CA PRO A 140 5.25 -3.32 16.82
C PRO A 140 6.41 -4.32 16.69
N ARG A 141 7.38 -3.97 15.85
CA ARG A 141 8.54 -4.81 15.56
C ARG A 141 9.79 -4.15 16.12
N PHE A 142 10.57 -4.93 16.86
CA PHE A 142 11.86 -4.47 17.36
C PHE A 142 12.75 -4.05 16.19
N LEU A 143 13.25 -2.82 16.22
CA LEU A 143 14.18 -2.28 15.24
C LEU A 143 15.61 -2.31 15.78
N ALA A 144 15.82 -1.72 16.95
CA ALA A 144 17.14 -1.54 17.53
C ALA A 144 17.08 -1.18 19.01
N ASP A 145 18.20 -1.43 19.68
CA ASP A 145 18.44 -1.01 21.06
C ASP A 145 18.48 0.51 21.19
N ALA A 146 18.25 0.98 22.41
CA ALA A 146 18.28 2.40 22.77
C ALA A 146 19.50 3.15 22.24
N ASP A 147 20.67 2.50 22.22
CA ASP A 147 21.97 3.12 22.01
C ASP A 147 22.35 3.31 20.55
N LEU A 148 21.55 2.79 19.61
CA LEU A 148 21.84 2.93 18.18
C LEU A 148 21.76 4.39 17.71
N LEU A 149 20.80 5.15 18.21
CA LEU A 149 20.58 6.54 17.80
C LEU A 149 21.29 7.47 18.78
N ASP A 150 22.15 8.39 18.37
CA ASP A 150 22.70 9.44 19.26
C ASP A 150 21.61 10.40 19.78
N ARG A 151 21.74 10.85 21.03
CA ARG A 151 20.82 11.79 21.70
C ARG A 151 20.92 13.20 21.10
N GLY A 152 19.80 13.92 21.05
CA GLY A 152 19.73 15.29 20.56
C GLY A 152 19.94 15.41 19.05
N LYS A 153 19.85 14.29 18.32
CA LYS A 153 19.98 14.26 16.85
C LYS A 153 18.63 13.96 16.21
N VAL A 154 18.43 14.55 15.06
CA VAL A 154 17.27 14.33 14.20
C VAL A 154 17.64 13.25 13.17
N TYR A 155 16.70 12.33 12.95
CA TYR A 155 16.75 11.30 11.93
C TYR A 155 15.54 11.45 11.01
N GLU A 156 15.72 11.06 9.76
CA GLU A 156 14.66 10.94 8.78
C GLU A 156 14.39 9.45 8.58
N ALA A 157 13.18 9.02 8.93
CA ALA A 157 12.70 7.67 8.68
C ALA A 157 11.91 7.68 7.37
N ALA A 158 12.12 6.67 6.54
CA ALA A 158 11.36 6.44 5.32
C ALA A 158 10.89 4.99 5.31
N ILE A 159 9.61 4.76 5.09
CA ILE A 159 9.04 3.40 4.97
C ILE A 159 8.30 3.25 3.65
N ARG A 160 8.36 2.05 3.09
CA ARG A 160 7.64 1.66 1.87
C ARG A 160 7.25 0.19 1.92
N MET A 161 6.12 -0.14 1.31
CA MET A 161 5.77 -1.53 1.01
C MET A 161 5.69 -1.70 -0.51
N ARG A 162 6.23 -2.81 -1.03
CA ARG A 162 6.18 -3.13 -2.46
C ARG A 162 6.04 -4.62 -2.72
N LEU A 163 5.52 -4.97 -3.89
CA LEU A 163 5.60 -6.31 -4.45
C LEU A 163 7.01 -6.53 -5.00
N ASP A 164 7.61 -7.67 -4.66
CA ASP A 164 8.88 -8.11 -5.20
C ASP A 164 8.68 -8.88 -6.51
N VAL A 165 8.73 -8.13 -7.61
CA VAL A 165 8.66 -8.65 -8.97
C VAL A 165 9.79 -9.64 -9.27
N SER A 166 10.94 -9.53 -8.59
CA SER A 166 12.08 -10.43 -8.84
C SER A 166 11.80 -11.88 -8.42
N GLN A 167 10.85 -12.09 -7.50
CA GLN A 167 10.40 -13.40 -7.03
C GLN A 167 9.30 -14.01 -7.90
N LEU A 168 8.71 -13.22 -8.81
CA LEU A 168 7.73 -13.76 -9.75
C LEU A 168 8.42 -14.72 -10.73
N PRO A 169 7.73 -15.75 -11.26
CA PRO A 169 8.28 -16.60 -12.30
C PRO A 169 8.73 -15.78 -13.50
N LYS A 170 9.81 -16.22 -14.15
CA LYS A 170 10.48 -15.51 -15.25
C LYS A 170 9.55 -14.94 -16.34
N PRO A 171 8.51 -15.66 -16.80
CA PRO A 171 7.57 -15.09 -17.77
C PRO A 171 6.86 -13.83 -17.28
N PHE A 172 6.48 -13.77 -16.00
CA PHE A 172 5.79 -12.62 -15.40
C PHE A 172 6.73 -11.45 -15.12
N GLN A 173 8.04 -11.70 -14.94
CA GLN A 173 9.03 -10.62 -14.81
C GLN A 173 9.07 -9.73 -16.07
N ILE A 174 8.88 -10.32 -17.25
CA ILE A 174 8.84 -9.57 -18.53
C ILE A 174 7.56 -8.73 -18.61
N ASN A 175 6.43 -9.28 -18.14
CA ASN A 175 5.15 -8.56 -18.11
C ASN A 175 5.20 -7.35 -17.17
N ALA A 176 5.93 -7.43 -16.06
CA ALA A 176 6.12 -6.31 -15.15
C ALA A 176 6.98 -5.17 -15.74
N LEU A 177 7.81 -5.44 -16.75
CA LEU A 177 8.49 -4.38 -17.50
C LEU A 177 7.53 -3.67 -18.47
N ALA A 178 6.52 -4.39 -18.96
CA ALA A 178 5.59 -3.90 -19.97
C ALA A 178 4.29 -3.29 -19.40
N SER A 179 3.84 -3.75 -18.23
CA SER A 179 2.60 -3.32 -17.58
C SER A 179 2.82 -2.90 -16.12
N ARG A 180 2.13 -1.82 -15.71
CA ARG A 180 2.07 -1.35 -14.32
C ARG A 180 1.23 -2.28 -13.44
N ASP A 181 0.40 -3.12 -14.01
CA ASP A 181 -0.51 -4.00 -13.24
C ASP A 181 0.24 -5.01 -12.36
N TRP A 182 1.48 -5.34 -12.74
CA TRP A 182 2.38 -6.21 -11.98
C TRP A 182 3.32 -5.45 -11.04
N ASN A 183 3.32 -4.12 -11.08
CA ASN A 183 4.15 -3.26 -10.25
C ASN A 183 3.28 -2.59 -9.19
N LEU A 184 3.15 -3.25 -8.04
CA LEU A 184 2.44 -2.69 -6.90
C LEU A 184 3.45 -2.20 -5.86
N ALA A 185 3.50 -0.90 -5.62
CA ALA A 185 4.38 -0.30 -4.62
C ALA A 185 3.73 0.95 -4.02
N SER A 186 3.99 1.20 -2.74
CA SER A 186 3.66 2.48 -2.12
C SER A 186 4.71 3.54 -2.46
N GLU A 187 4.31 4.79 -2.37
CA GLU A 187 5.27 5.88 -2.23
C GLU A 187 6.04 5.74 -0.90
N TRP A 188 7.22 6.36 -0.84
CA TRP A 188 7.98 6.44 0.41
C TRP A 188 7.28 7.39 1.38
N PHE A 189 6.81 6.86 2.50
CA PHE A 189 6.30 7.67 3.60
C PHE A 189 7.45 8.09 4.51
N ARG A 190 7.67 9.41 4.63
CA ARG A 190 8.81 10.00 5.33
C ARG A 190 8.35 10.78 6.55
N TRP A 191 9.04 10.60 7.66
CA TRP A 191 8.83 11.41 8.86
C TRP A 191 10.13 11.61 9.62
N THR A 192 10.14 12.61 10.49
CA THR A 192 11.31 12.92 11.31
C THR A 192 11.17 12.29 12.69
N LEU A 193 12.26 11.69 13.17
CA LEU A 193 12.39 11.12 14.50
C LEU A 193 13.48 11.91 15.25
N THR A 194 13.14 12.44 16.42
CA THR A 194 14.11 13.14 17.28
C THR A 194 14.37 12.29 18.53
N ARG A 195 15.64 12.00 18.83
CA ARG A 195 16.03 11.32 20.08
C ARG A 195 16.31 12.30 21.21
#